data_AF-A0AAW1UQE2-F1
#
_entry.id   AF-A0AAW1UQE2-F1
#
_cell.length_a   1.000
_cell.length_b   1.000
_cell.length_c   1.000
_cell.angle_alpha   90.00
_cell.angle_beta   90.00
_cell.angle_gamma   90.00
#
_symmetry.space_group_name_H-M   'P 1'
#
loop_
_entity.id
_entity.type
_entity.pdbx_description
1 polymer ?
#
loop_
_entity_poly.entity_id
_entity_poly.type
_entity_poly.pdbx_seq_one_letter_code
_entity_poly.pdbx_strand_id
1 'polypeptide(L)'
;MVELFYIFYIFLLLSEVVESRMVHPDFHLCAEDMIKKYGYPVETHEVTTMDGYMLTMFRIPHGKKEKEVNQKPILLMHGLFGQAENYIIAGMNNASLAYFLADNGFDVWLGNTRGSQHGRQHKTMDPNGRRFWDFSYHEIGVYDLPAKIDYILQKTSKEKIHYIGHSQGGTTFYIMTSEKPEYQRKIVMATLLAPAGYMNHFANPLLLPLVKTYRELTRVVENIKLYELPPKRFSLPSVLDAICRNDVLGELCTLLYHVIINGGNSGEFNEQMLPLVIKYIPSVSIKQPLHYAQEILSGNFRKFDFGRQGNLRKYKVMQPPKYNLRNITTPVAIFYSQGDTLVNKKDAEETCEALSNCVKKFLMPNPKWTHLDFVFAINGRKLLHKPILNLLNKYNQI
;
A
#
# COMPACT_ATOMS: atom_id res chain seq x y z
N MET A 1 -6.88 -0.38 -27.21
CA MET A 1 -7.32 1.00 -26.88
C MET A 1 -8.45 1.00 -25.86
N VAL A 2 -9.58 0.34 -26.12
CA VAL A 2 -10.78 0.30 -25.27
C VAL A 2 -10.50 0.01 -23.77
N GLU A 3 -9.60 -0.91 -23.45
CA GLU A 3 -9.30 -1.30 -22.06
C GLU A 3 -8.46 -0.29 -21.26
N LEU A 4 -7.55 0.45 -21.92
CA LEU A 4 -6.87 1.58 -21.28
C LEU A 4 -7.82 2.76 -21.10
N PHE A 5 -8.72 2.97 -22.06
CA PHE A 5 -9.80 3.93 -21.89
C PHE A 5 -10.63 3.60 -20.64
N TYR A 6 -10.94 2.34 -20.36
CA TYR A 6 -11.63 1.98 -19.11
C TYR A 6 -10.82 2.34 -17.86
N ILE A 7 -9.53 2.01 -17.79
CA ILE A 7 -8.70 2.37 -16.61
C ILE A 7 -8.61 3.89 -16.44
N PHE A 8 -8.35 4.64 -17.52
CA PHE A 8 -8.34 6.10 -17.49
C PHE A 8 -9.69 6.69 -17.13
N TYR A 9 -10.77 6.13 -17.67
CA TYR A 9 -12.14 6.55 -17.42
C TYR A 9 -12.57 6.24 -15.98
N ILE A 10 -12.13 5.13 -15.40
CA ILE A 10 -12.32 4.82 -13.98
C ILE A 10 -11.64 5.88 -13.11
N PHE A 11 -10.36 6.19 -13.35
CA PHE A 11 -9.67 7.22 -12.57
C PHE A 11 -10.25 8.63 -12.80
N LEU A 12 -10.73 8.92 -14.00
CA LEU A 12 -11.48 10.15 -14.30
C LEU A 12 -12.78 10.23 -13.49
N LEU A 13 -13.62 9.20 -13.56
CA LEU A 13 -14.88 9.14 -12.81
C LEU A 13 -14.65 9.25 -11.30
N LEU A 14 -13.60 8.59 -10.79
CA LEU A 14 -13.20 8.73 -9.38
C LEU A 14 -12.85 10.19 -9.07
N SER A 15 -12.10 10.89 -9.93
CA SER A 15 -11.72 12.29 -9.70
C SER A 15 -12.90 13.27 -9.78
N GLU A 16 -13.89 13.01 -10.64
CA GLU A 16 -15.07 13.88 -10.86
C GLU A 16 -16.03 13.92 -9.67
N VAL A 17 -16.14 12.83 -8.90
CA VAL A 17 -17.04 12.75 -7.75
C VAL A 17 -16.51 13.44 -6.50
N VAL A 18 -15.18 13.63 -6.42
CA VAL A 18 -14.54 14.36 -5.32
C VAL A 18 -15.02 15.81 -5.26
N GLU A 19 -15.35 16.40 -6.40
CA GLU A 19 -15.68 17.81 -6.49
C GLU A 19 -17.21 18.06 -6.46
N SER A 20 -18.03 17.07 -6.84
CA SER A 20 -19.50 17.17 -6.79
C SER A 20 -20.09 17.02 -5.38
N ARG A 21 -19.39 16.33 -4.46
CA ARG A 21 -19.79 16.21 -3.05
C ARG A 21 -18.97 17.16 -2.18
N MET A 22 -19.56 18.31 -1.84
CA MET A 22 -18.97 19.36 -1.01
C MET A 22 -18.07 18.83 0.12
N VAL A 23 -16.77 18.94 -0.16
CA VAL A 23 -15.59 19.11 0.70
C VAL A 23 -15.78 18.65 2.14
N HIS A 24 -15.45 17.38 2.35
CA HIS A 24 -15.09 16.87 3.66
C HIS A 24 -14.24 17.91 4.44
N PRO A 25 -14.52 18.23 5.72
CA PRO A 25 -13.89 19.36 6.40
C PRO A 25 -12.36 19.28 6.43
N ASP A 26 -11.81 18.07 6.39
CA ASP A 26 -10.35 17.82 6.40
C ASP A 26 -9.71 17.80 5.00
N PHE A 27 -10.48 18.05 3.94
CA PHE A 27 -10.00 17.91 2.57
C PHE A 27 -8.87 18.88 2.21
N HIS A 28 -8.74 20.01 2.90
CA HIS A 28 -7.67 20.98 2.67
C HIS A 28 -6.38 20.65 3.44
N LEU A 29 -6.40 19.71 4.38
CA LEU A 29 -5.26 19.43 5.26
C LEU A 29 -4.20 18.60 4.56
N CYS A 30 -2.93 18.82 4.88
CA CYS A 30 -1.86 17.85 4.58
C CYS A 30 -1.73 16.83 5.72
N ALA A 31 -0.88 15.81 5.56
CA ALA A 31 -0.68 14.78 6.58
C ALA A 31 -0.28 15.36 7.94
N GLU A 32 0.65 16.33 7.98
CA GLU A 32 1.09 16.96 9.23
C GLU A 32 -0.04 17.71 9.93
N ASP A 33 -0.78 18.53 9.18
CA ASP A 33 -1.88 19.32 9.73
C ASP A 33 -3.01 18.43 10.23
N MET A 34 -3.25 17.31 9.55
CA MET A 34 -4.19 16.30 10.00
C MET A 34 -3.75 15.69 11.34
N ILE A 35 -2.50 15.25 11.46
CA ILE A 35 -1.97 14.67 12.71
C ILE A 35 -2.04 15.69 13.86
N LYS A 36 -1.62 16.94 13.60
CA LYS A 36 -1.69 18.05 14.58
C LYS A 36 -3.13 18.36 14.98
N LYS A 37 -4.08 18.40 14.02
CA LYS A 37 -5.51 18.63 14.27
C LYS A 37 -6.09 17.59 15.23
N TYR A 38 -5.70 16.33 15.10
CA TYR A 38 -6.13 15.28 16.01
C TYR A 38 -5.38 15.28 17.35
N GLY A 39 -4.46 16.22 17.58
CA GLY A 39 -3.79 16.43 18.86
C GLY A 39 -2.59 15.52 19.11
N TYR A 40 -1.98 14.99 18.05
CA TYR A 40 -0.76 14.19 18.14
C TYR A 40 0.48 15.00 17.73
N PRO A 41 1.66 14.72 18.31
CA PRO A 41 2.92 15.22 17.80
C PRO A 41 3.21 14.64 16.41
N VAL A 42 3.90 15.40 15.57
CA VAL A 42 4.37 14.93 14.27
C VAL A 42 5.78 15.43 13.97
N GLU A 43 6.61 14.54 13.46
CA GLU A 43 7.91 14.86 12.85
C GLU A 43 7.89 14.41 11.38
N THR A 44 8.56 15.17 10.51
CA THR A 44 8.71 14.85 9.09
C THR A 44 10.17 14.54 8.80
N HIS A 45 10.43 13.44 8.11
CA HIS A 45 11.77 12.93 7.86
C HIS A 45 11.95 12.61 6.38
N GLU A 46 13.06 13.04 5.79
CA GLU A 46 13.45 12.63 4.44
C GLU A 46 14.46 11.48 4.51
N VAL A 47 14.22 10.44 3.71
CA VAL A 47 15.10 9.29 3.55
C VAL A 47 15.51 9.17 2.10
N THR A 48 16.82 9.13 1.84
CA THR A 48 17.32 8.82 0.49
C THR A 48 17.61 7.32 0.37
N THR A 49 17.06 6.68 -0.66
CA THR A 49 17.40 5.30 -1.03
C THR A 49 18.79 5.21 -1.66
N MET A 50 19.35 4.00 -1.67
CA MET A 50 20.66 3.74 -2.28
C MET A 50 20.70 4.10 -3.77
N ASP A 51 19.59 3.91 -4.49
CA ASP A 51 19.45 4.24 -5.90
C ASP A 51 19.02 5.71 -6.15
N GLY A 52 18.82 6.51 -5.10
CA GLY A 52 18.73 7.97 -5.20
C GLY A 52 17.33 8.57 -5.14
N TYR A 53 16.28 7.79 -4.87
CA TYR A 53 14.95 8.33 -4.57
C TYR A 53 14.95 8.98 -3.19
N MET A 54 14.23 10.09 -3.05
CA MET A 54 14.04 10.80 -1.79
C MET A 54 12.60 10.61 -1.35
N LEU A 55 12.41 10.07 -0.15
CA LEU A 55 11.14 9.57 0.37
C LEU A 55 10.84 10.23 1.70
N THR A 56 9.68 10.86 1.82
CA THR A 56 9.22 11.44 3.07
C THR A 56 8.55 10.39 3.94
N MET A 57 8.90 10.34 5.22
CA MET A 57 8.19 9.61 6.28
C MET A 57 7.62 10.60 7.28
N PHE A 58 6.43 10.28 7.80
CA PHE A 58 5.85 10.99 8.94
C PHE A 58 6.00 10.13 10.19
N ARG A 59 6.30 10.76 11.33
CA ARG A 59 6.48 10.07 12.60
C ARG A 59 5.53 10.66 13.63
N ILE A 60 4.81 9.80 14.35
CA ILE A 60 4.02 10.14 15.54
C ILE A 60 4.78 9.54 16.74
N PRO A 61 5.65 10.31 17.40
CA PRO A 61 6.59 9.77 18.37
C PRO A 61 5.96 9.29 19.68
N HIS A 62 4.74 9.73 20.01
CA HIS A 62 3.97 9.27 21.17
C HIS A 62 2.48 9.63 21.05
N GLY A 63 1.64 9.01 21.89
CA GLY A 63 0.21 9.30 22.01
C GLY A 63 -0.09 10.65 22.66
N LYS A 64 -1.36 11.07 22.66
CA LYS A 64 -1.75 12.44 23.09
C LYS A 64 -1.45 12.73 24.57
N LYS A 65 -1.59 11.70 25.41
CA LYS A 65 -1.46 11.79 26.87
C LYS A 65 -0.07 11.39 27.36
N GLU A 66 0.68 10.70 26.53
CA GLU A 66 2.02 10.21 26.89
C GLU A 66 3.06 11.28 26.53
N LYS A 67 4.12 11.35 27.32
CA LYS A 67 5.28 12.22 27.05
C LYS A 67 6.59 11.43 26.97
N GLU A 68 6.52 10.11 27.10
CA GLU A 68 7.72 9.26 27.10
C GLU A 68 8.21 8.98 25.68
N VAL A 69 9.52 9.17 25.49
CA VAL A 69 10.19 9.11 24.18
C VAL A 69 10.83 7.74 23.91
N ASN A 70 10.78 6.80 24.87
CA ASN A 70 11.48 5.51 24.78
C ASN A 70 10.63 4.36 24.20
N GLN A 71 9.64 4.69 23.38
CA GLN A 71 8.71 3.74 22.78
C GLN A 71 9.38 2.84 21.72
N LYS A 72 8.77 1.68 21.42
CA LYS A 72 9.29 0.76 20.39
C LYS A 72 8.83 1.25 19.00
N PRO A 73 9.75 1.42 18.02
CA PRO A 73 9.37 1.89 16.71
C PRO A 73 8.54 0.86 15.94
N ILE A 74 7.52 1.34 15.23
CA ILE A 74 6.70 0.52 14.33
C ILE A 74 6.53 1.23 12.99
N LEU A 75 6.91 0.55 11.91
CA LEU A 75 6.76 1.06 10.54
C LEU A 75 5.46 0.56 9.92
N LEU A 76 4.59 1.49 9.51
CA LEU A 76 3.38 1.23 8.74
C LEU A 76 3.65 1.49 7.25
N MET A 77 3.41 0.49 6.40
CA MET A 77 3.60 0.56 4.95
C MET A 77 2.31 0.25 4.20
N HIS A 78 1.88 1.23 3.40
CA HIS A 78 0.64 1.18 2.63
C HIS A 78 0.70 0.22 1.43
N GLY A 79 -0.47 -0.04 0.85
CA GLY A 79 -0.65 -0.81 -0.38
C GLY A 79 -0.37 -0.05 -1.68
N LEU A 80 -0.61 -0.71 -2.82
CA LEU A 80 -0.61 -0.06 -4.13
C LEU A 80 -1.68 1.05 -4.15
N PHE A 81 -1.38 2.21 -4.73
CA PHE A 81 -2.24 3.40 -4.68
C PHE A 81 -2.55 3.92 -3.26
N GLY A 82 -1.75 3.53 -2.26
CA GLY A 82 -1.82 4.09 -0.92
C GLY A 82 -0.70 5.08 -0.64
N GLN A 83 -0.83 5.79 0.47
CA GLN A 83 0.22 6.63 1.06
C GLN A 83 0.06 6.69 2.59
N ALA A 84 0.95 7.40 3.29
CA ALA A 84 0.93 7.52 4.75
C ALA A 84 -0.43 7.94 5.31
N GLU A 85 -1.15 8.81 4.60
CA GLU A 85 -2.47 9.34 4.96
C GLU A 85 -3.51 8.24 5.20
N ASN A 86 -3.38 7.10 4.53
CA ASN A 86 -4.26 5.94 4.72
C ASN A 86 -4.39 5.55 6.20
N TYR A 87 -3.33 5.68 6.98
CA TYR A 87 -3.35 5.30 8.40
C TYR A 87 -3.85 6.38 9.35
N ILE A 88 -4.13 7.61 8.88
CA ILE A 88 -4.52 8.75 9.72
C ILE A 88 -5.88 9.36 9.36
N ILE A 89 -6.36 9.22 8.12
CA ILE A 89 -7.61 9.85 7.67
C ILE A 89 -8.86 9.31 8.38
N ALA A 90 -8.81 8.07 8.87
CA ALA A 90 -9.87 7.49 9.71
C ALA A 90 -9.90 8.05 11.15
N GLY A 91 -9.08 9.07 11.45
CA GLY A 91 -9.00 9.74 12.75
C GLY A 91 -10.32 10.28 13.29
N MET A 92 -11.23 10.69 12.40
CA MET A 92 -12.57 11.20 12.76
C MET A 92 -13.41 10.22 13.56
N ASN A 93 -13.28 8.93 13.26
CA ASN A 93 -14.08 7.87 13.86
C ASN A 93 -13.30 7.10 14.93
N ASN A 94 -12.16 7.64 15.38
CA ASN A 94 -11.25 6.96 16.30
C ASN A 94 -10.80 5.57 15.76
N ALA A 95 -10.76 5.44 14.43
CA ALA A 95 -10.51 4.21 13.70
C ALA A 95 -9.17 4.23 12.94
N SER A 96 -8.32 5.23 13.18
CA SER A 96 -6.95 5.28 12.65
C SER A 96 -6.05 4.30 13.40
N LEU A 97 -5.34 3.44 12.65
CA LEU A 97 -4.36 2.52 13.23
C LEU A 97 -3.15 3.26 13.80
N ALA A 98 -2.69 4.31 13.12
CA ALA A 98 -1.53 5.09 13.57
C ALA A 98 -1.78 5.74 14.93
N TYR A 99 -2.92 6.44 15.08
CA TYR A 99 -3.32 7.06 16.34
C TYR A 99 -3.54 6.03 17.43
N PHE A 100 -4.18 4.89 17.10
CA PHE A 100 -4.38 3.81 18.06
C PHE A 100 -3.06 3.25 18.59
N LEU A 101 -2.05 3.04 17.73
CA LEU A 101 -0.74 2.54 18.15
C LEU A 101 0.04 3.57 18.98
N ALA A 102 0.01 4.84 18.59
CA ALA A 102 0.66 5.92 19.33
C ALA A 102 0.10 6.04 20.77
N ASP A 103 -1.23 5.97 20.91
CA ASP A 103 -1.92 5.94 22.22
C ASP A 103 -1.68 4.66 23.02
N ASN A 104 -1.02 3.65 22.45
CA ASN A 104 -0.68 2.38 23.12
C ASN A 104 0.84 2.14 23.18
N GLY A 105 1.63 3.22 23.25
CA GLY A 105 3.05 3.12 23.60
C GLY A 105 4.01 2.81 22.45
N PHE A 106 3.60 3.03 21.19
CA PHE A 106 4.46 2.82 20.02
C PHE A 106 4.92 4.14 19.38
N ASP A 107 6.19 4.18 19.00
CA ASP A 107 6.76 5.24 18.15
C ASP A 107 6.39 4.92 16.69
N VAL A 108 5.36 5.59 16.16
CA VAL A 108 4.75 5.20 14.88
C VAL A 108 5.41 5.93 13.73
N TRP A 109 5.90 5.16 12.75
CA TRP A 109 6.49 5.66 11.52
C TRP A 109 5.59 5.30 10.33
N LEU A 110 5.19 6.29 9.55
CA LEU A 110 4.36 6.17 8.36
C LEU A 110 5.24 6.29 7.13
N GLY A 111 5.47 5.16 6.44
CA GLY A 111 6.34 5.11 5.27
C GLY A 111 5.62 5.39 3.97
N ASN A 112 6.27 6.11 3.06
CA ASN A 112 5.82 6.31 1.69
C ASN A 112 6.75 5.63 0.68
N THR A 113 6.21 5.15 -0.43
CA THR A 113 6.99 4.51 -1.51
C THR A 113 7.43 5.51 -2.58
N ARG A 114 8.53 5.20 -3.28
CA ARG A 114 8.91 5.91 -4.51
C ARG A 114 7.73 6.05 -5.48
N GLY A 115 7.65 7.21 -6.14
CA GLY A 115 6.58 7.56 -7.06
C GLY A 115 5.29 8.06 -6.40
N SER A 116 5.06 7.83 -5.11
CA SER A 116 3.92 8.45 -4.42
C SER A 116 4.09 9.97 -4.34
N GLN A 117 3.06 10.71 -3.90
CA GLN A 117 3.16 12.17 -3.70
C GLN A 117 4.36 12.54 -2.81
N HIS A 118 4.63 11.72 -1.80
CA HIS A 118 5.71 11.86 -0.82
C HIS A 118 7.02 11.15 -1.22
N GLY A 119 7.08 10.60 -2.43
CA GLY A 119 8.24 9.88 -2.97
C GLY A 119 8.56 10.26 -4.41
N ARG A 120 8.13 11.46 -4.84
CA ARG A 120 8.23 11.95 -6.22
C ARG A 120 9.51 12.74 -6.52
N GLN A 121 10.59 12.45 -5.81
CA GLN A 121 11.87 13.15 -5.97
C GLN A 121 13.04 12.16 -6.12
N HIS A 122 14.05 12.57 -6.87
CA HIS A 122 15.26 11.79 -7.11
C HIS A 122 16.47 12.73 -7.22
N LYS A 123 17.64 12.27 -6.81
CA LYS A 123 18.90 13.03 -6.91
C LYS A 123 19.29 13.48 -8.32
N THR A 124 18.75 12.85 -9.38
CA THR A 124 19.26 12.99 -10.75
C THR A 124 18.20 12.74 -11.83
N MET A 125 17.19 11.92 -11.58
CA MET A 125 16.16 11.60 -12.57
C MET A 125 15.02 12.61 -12.55
N ASP A 126 14.55 13.01 -13.73
CA ASP A 126 13.35 13.83 -13.90
C ASP A 126 12.07 13.01 -13.60
N PRO A 127 11.21 13.43 -12.65
CA PRO A 127 9.93 12.79 -12.35
C PRO A 127 8.90 12.76 -13.49
N ASN A 128 9.16 13.43 -14.62
CA ASN A 128 8.36 13.33 -15.85
C ASN A 128 8.97 12.34 -16.87
N GLY A 129 10.16 11.82 -16.61
CA GLY A 129 10.89 10.93 -17.50
C GLY A 129 10.65 9.44 -17.22
N ARG A 130 10.77 8.60 -18.27
CA ARG A 130 10.63 7.13 -18.18
C ARG A 130 11.47 6.50 -17.08
N ARG A 131 12.74 6.95 -16.93
CA ARG A 131 13.70 6.36 -16.00
C ARG A 131 13.25 6.47 -14.54
N PHE A 132 12.64 7.59 -14.16
CA PHE A 132 12.10 7.78 -12.80
C PHE A 132 10.99 6.78 -12.47
N TRP A 133 10.26 6.29 -13.46
CA TRP A 133 9.13 5.38 -13.29
C TRP A 133 9.47 3.92 -13.62
N ASP A 134 10.71 3.59 -13.94
CA ASP A 134 11.11 2.22 -14.30
C ASP A 134 11.38 1.34 -13.06
N PHE A 135 10.40 1.27 -12.16
CA PHE A 135 10.45 0.47 -10.94
C PHE A 135 9.13 -0.29 -10.74
N SER A 136 9.19 -1.41 -10.02
CA SER A 136 8.02 -2.13 -9.51
C SER A 136 8.12 -2.27 -7.99
N TYR A 137 7.28 -3.09 -7.37
CA TYR A 137 7.36 -3.42 -5.95
C TYR A 137 8.67 -4.13 -5.57
N HIS A 138 9.43 -4.65 -6.55
CA HIS A 138 10.78 -5.17 -6.32
C HIS A 138 11.70 -4.11 -5.73
N GLU A 139 11.84 -2.97 -6.42
CA GLU A 139 12.70 -1.87 -6.00
C GLU A 139 12.25 -1.27 -4.67
N ILE A 140 10.94 -1.23 -4.40
CA ILE A 140 10.42 -0.82 -3.08
C ILE A 140 10.91 -1.78 -1.99
N GLY A 141 10.84 -3.09 -2.22
CA GLY A 141 11.33 -4.08 -1.27
C GLY A 141 12.85 -4.01 -1.04
N VAL A 142 13.66 -3.85 -2.09
CA VAL A 142 15.13 -3.95 -1.97
C VAL A 142 15.86 -2.63 -1.73
N TYR A 143 15.20 -1.48 -1.88
CA TYR A 143 15.80 -0.16 -1.66
C TYR A 143 15.01 0.71 -0.69
N ASP A 144 13.68 0.84 -0.88
CA ASP A 144 12.88 1.75 -0.07
C ASP A 144 12.78 1.27 1.38
N LEU A 145 12.41 0.00 1.60
CA LEU A 145 12.29 -0.55 2.94
C LEU A 145 13.62 -0.56 3.71
N PRO A 146 14.73 -1.06 3.13
CA PRO A 146 16.05 -0.95 3.74
C PRO A 146 16.42 0.45 4.23
N ALA A 147 16.27 1.47 3.37
CA ALA A 147 16.62 2.85 3.70
C ALA A 147 15.76 3.40 4.85
N LYS A 148 14.45 3.11 4.85
CA LYS A 148 13.54 3.52 5.93
C LYS A 148 13.91 2.86 7.26
N ILE A 149 14.12 1.55 7.26
CA ILE A 149 14.45 0.80 8.47
C ILE A 149 15.75 1.33 9.07
N ASP A 150 16.79 1.51 8.25
CA ASP A 150 18.08 2.01 8.73
C ASP A 150 17.96 3.41 9.32
N TYR A 151 17.21 4.29 8.65
CA TYR A 151 16.94 5.62 9.15
C TYR A 151 16.23 5.59 10.52
N ILE A 152 15.19 4.76 10.65
CA ILE A 152 14.42 4.64 11.91
C ILE A 152 15.33 4.15 13.03
N LEU A 153 16.10 3.07 12.80
CA LEU A 153 17.00 2.51 13.80
C LEU A 153 18.06 3.52 14.23
N GLN A 154 18.64 4.25 13.28
CA GLN A 154 19.61 5.30 13.56
C GLN A 154 18.99 6.45 14.36
N LYS A 155 17.81 6.94 13.93
CA LYS A 155 17.14 8.09 14.56
C LYS A 155 16.66 7.77 15.98
N THR A 156 16.22 6.54 16.22
CA THR A 156 15.64 6.09 17.50
C THR A 156 16.66 5.42 18.42
N SER A 157 17.87 5.11 17.90
CA SER A 157 18.89 4.30 18.61
C SER A 157 18.36 2.93 19.07
N LYS A 158 17.40 2.37 18.33
CA LYS A 158 16.84 1.03 18.58
C LYS A 158 17.50 0.03 17.65
N GLU A 159 17.51 -1.23 18.06
CA GLU A 159 18.10 -2.32 17.25
C GLU A 159 17.10 -2.98 16.30
N LYS A 160 15.81 -2.94 16.65
CA LYS A 160 14.73 -3.57 15.89
C LYS A 160 13.46 -2.72 15.88
N ILE A 161 12.64 -2.94 14.86
CA ILE A 161 11.31 -2.35 14.74
C ILE A 161 10.23 -3.43 14.61
N HIS A 162 8.98 -3.07 14.90
CA HIS A 162 7.83 -3.80 14.37
C HIS A 162 7.50 -3.33 12.95
N TYR A 163 6.91 -4.21 12.15
CA TYR A 163 6.46 -3.89 10.81
C TYR A 163 4.98 -4.20 10.65
N ILE A 164 4.22 -3.27 10.06
CA ILE A 164 2.86 -3.53 9.57
C ILE A 164 2.78 -3.14 8.10
N GLY A 165 2.40 -4.09 7.25
CA GLY A 165 2.23 -3.85 5.82
C GLY A 165 0.83 -4.19 5.38
N HIS A 166 0.14 -3.26 4.70
CA HIS A 166 -1.13 -3.53 4.03
C HIS A 166 -0.89 -3.84 2.55
N SER A 167 -1.51 -4.88 2.01
CA SER A 167 -1.51 -5.16 0.57
C SER A 167 -0.09 -5.24 -0.02
N GLN A 168 0.29 -4.36 -0.94
CA GLN A 168 1.66 -4.22 -1.46
C GLN A 168 2.71 -3.96 -0.37
N GLY A 169 2.34 -3.36 0.76
CA GLY A 169 3.21 -3.28 1.94
C GLY A 169 3.62 -4.66 2.46
N GLY A 170 2.77 -5.68 2.32
CA GLY A 170 3.14 -7.07 2.58
C GLY A 170 4.03 -7.66 1.48
N THR A 171 3.70 -7.40 0.21
CA THR A 171 4.53 -7.82 -0.94
C THR A 171 5.98 -7.36 -0.80
N THR A 172 6.17 -6.07 -0.52
CA THR A 172 7.49 -5.46 -0.41
C THR A 172 8.27 -5.98 0.79
N PHE A 173 7.58 -6.32 1.88
CA PHE A 173 8.18 -7.01 3.03
C PHE A 173 8.69 -8.41 2.68
N TYR A 174 7.89 -9.22 1.96
CA TYR A 174 8.34 -10.55 1.50
C TYR A 174 9.56 -10.45 0.60
N ILE A 175 9.60 -9.45 -0.29
CA ILE A 175 10.74 -9.22 -1.18
C ILE A 175 11.97 -8.79 -0.41
N MET A 176 11.84 -7.81 0.48
CA MET A 176 12.95 -7.35 1.30
C MET A 176 13.54 -8.51 2.09
N THR A 177 12.72 -9.27 2.80
CA THR A 177 13.23 -10.34 3.68
C THR A 177 13.80 -11.53 2.92
N SER A 178 13.32 -11.81 1.70
CA SER A 178 13.87 -12.89 0.86
C SER A 178 15.14 -12.48 0.09
N GLU A 179 15.25 -11.23 -0.34
CA GLU A 179 16.38 -10.71 -1.15
C GLU A 179 17.46 -9.99 -0.33
N LYS A 180 17.11 -9.54 0.88
CA LYS A 180 17.97 -8.81 1.84
C LYS A 180 17.86 -9.46 3.23
N PRO A 181 18.28 -10.74 3.39
CA PRO A 181 18.09 -11.49 4.63
C PRO A 181 18.72 -10.81 5.86
N GLU A 182 19.74 -9.97 5.69
CA GLU A 182 20.36 -9.17 6.74
C GLU A 182 19.42 -8.17 7.42
N TYR A 183 18.26 -7.84 6.82
CA TYR A 183 17.23 -7.00 7.44
C TYR A 183 16.28 -7.79 8.33
N GLN A 184 16.21 -9.12 8.21
CA GLN A 184 15.33 -9.94 9.04
C GLN A 184 15.66 -9.81 10.53
N ARG A 185 16.95 -9.61 10.89
CA ARG A 185 17.40 -9.39 12.28
C ARG A 185 16.97 -8.04 12.86
N LYS A 186 16.57 -7.10 12.01
CA LYS A 186 16.11 -5.74 12.38
C LYS A 186 14.60 -5.68 12.61
N ILE A 187 13.89 -6.78 12.44
CA ILE A 187 12.44 -6.86 12.60
C ILE A 187 12.11 -7.74 13.80
N VAL A 188 11.31 -7.22 14.73
CA VAL A 188 10.78 -7.99 15.86
C VAL A 188 9.74 -9.00 15.34
N MET A 189 8.72 -8.48 14.66
CA MET A 189 7.75 -9.27 13.92
C MET A 189 7.09 -8.42 12.82
N ALA A 190 6.48 -9.09 11.84
CA ALA A 190 5.67 -8.45 10.81
C ALA A 190 4.20 -8.84 10.93
N THR A 191 3.32 -7.84 10.96
CA THR A 191 1.88 -8.00 10.89
C THR A 191 1.40 -7.56 9.52
N LEU A 192 0.97 -8.50 8.69
CA LEU A 192 0.63 -8.24 7.31
C LEU A 192 -0.88 -8.30 7.11
N LEU A 193 -1.45 -7.21 6.60
CA LEU A 193 -2.89 -6.99 6.43
C LEU A 193 -3.26 -7.15 4.96
N ALA A 194 -4.04 -8.19 4.63
CA ALA A 194 -4.33 -8.60 3.25
C ALA A 194 -3.08 -8.58 2.33
N PRO A 195 -1.97 -9.25 2.69
CA PRO A 195 -0.74 -9.18 1.91
C PRO A 195 -0.85 -9.92 0.57
N ALA A 196 -0.46 -9.27 -0.52
CA ALA A 196 -0.33 -9.93 -1.81
C ALA A 196 1.00 -10.70 -1.89
N GLY A 197 0.92 -12.03 -1.98
CA GLY A 197 2.05 -12.95 -2.12
C GLY A 197 1.82 -13.89 -3.31
N TYR A 198 1.16 -15.03 -3.08
CA TYR A 198 0.50 -15.72 -4.19
C TYR A 198 -0.79 -14.99 -4.58
N MET A 199 -1.19 -15.10 -5.85
CA MET A 199 -2.36 -14.42 -6.41
C MET A 199 -3.05 -15.22 -7.54
N ASN A 200 -2.87 -16.55 -7.56
CA ASN A 200 -3.42 -17.42 -8.60
C ASN A 200 -4.93 -17.65 -8.50
N HIS A 201 -5.57 -17.25 -7.38
CA HIS A 201 -7.02 -17.29 -7.19
C HIS A 201 -7.67 -15.89 -7.26
N PHE A 202 -6.98 -14.92 -7.88
CA PHE A 202 -7.52 -13.59 -8.14
C PHE A 202 -8.81 -13.65 -8.97
N ALA A 203 -9.89 -13.08 -8.44
CA ALA A 203 -11.24 -13.23 -9.01
C ALA A 203 -12.01 -11.91 -9.07
N ASN A 204 -11.34 -10.76 -9.04
CA ASN A 204 -12.01 -9.48 -9.16
C ASN A 204 -12.67 -9.34 -10.55
N PRO A 205 -14.00 -9.13 -10.63
CA PRO A 205 -14.74 -9.24 -11.89
C PRO A 205 -14.39 -8.15 -12.91
N LEU A 206 -14.00 -6.94 -12.45
CA LEU A 206 -13.65 -5.84 -13.35
C LEU A 206 -12.17 -5.84 -13.74
N LEU A 207 -11.29 -6.28 -12.84
CA LEU A 207 -9.85 -6.27 -13.08
C LEU A 207 -9.35 -7.53 -13.79
N LEU A 208 -9.97 -8.69 -13.62
CA LEU A 208 -9.51 -9.94 -14.24
C LEU A 208 -9.46 -9.88 -15.78
N PRO A 209 -10.44 -9.28 -16.51
CA PRO A 209 -10.33 -9.07 -17.94
C PRO A 209 -9.08 -8.26 -18.33
N LEU A 210 -8.82 -7.14 -17.62
CA LEU A 210 -7.65 -6.28 -17.85
C LEU A 210 -6.34 -7.02 -17.57
N VAL A 211 -6.31 -7.85 -16.53
CA VAL A 211 -5.17 -8.72 -16.23
C VAL A 211 -4.91 -9.68 -17.38
N LYS A 212 -5.94 -10.33 -17.94
CA LYS A 212 -5.81 -11.28 -19.05
C LYS A 212 -5.26 -10.63 -20.33
N THR A 213 -5.47 -9.33 -20.52
CA THR A 213 -5.02 -8.57 -21.69
C THR A 213 -3.77 -7.72 -21.45
N TYR A 214 -3.08 -7.90 -20.31
CA TYR A 214 -1.95 -7.05 -19.90
C TYR A 214 -0.84 -6.90 -20.95
N ARG A 215 -0.61 -7.88 -21.83
CA ARG A 215 0.41 -7.78 -22.90
C ARG A 215 0.06 -6.71 -23.91
N GLU A 216 -1.22 -6.65 -24.30
CA GLU A 216 -1.70 -5.61 -25.21
C GLU A 216 -1.73 -4.25 -24.53
N LEU A 217 -2.12 -4.21 -23.24
CA LEU A 217 -2.02 -3.01 -22.42
C LEU A 217 -0.57 -2.51 -22.37
N THR A 218 0.40 -3.40 -22.14
CA THR A 218 1.84 -3.08 -22.07
C THR A 218 2.32 -2.40 -23.37
N ARG A 219 1.96 -2.96 -24.53
CA ARG A 219 2.33 -2.34 -25.82
C ARG A 219 1.72 -0.95 -26.00
N VAL A 220 0.46 -0.78 -25.61
CA VAL A 220 -0.19 0.52 -25.74
C VAL A 220 0.42 1.54 -24.78
N VAL A 221 0.64 1.21 -23.50
CA VAL A 221 1.24 2.15 -22.53
C VAL A 221 2.65 2.57 -22.93
N GLU A 222 3.44 1.66 -23.49
CA GLU A 222 4.77 1.97 -24.04
C GLU A 222 4.67 2.93 -25.24
N ASN A 223 3.74 2.68 -26.16
CA ASN A 223 3.53 3.52 -27.35
C ASN A 223 3.08 4.94 -27.00
N ILE A 224 2.18 5.09 -26.03
CA ILE A 224 1.70 6.42 -25.58
C ILE A 224 2.62 7.05 -24.52
N LYS A 225 3.75 6.40 -24.18
CA LYS A 225 4.72 6.88 -23.18
C LYS A 225 4.08 7.13 -21.81
N LEU A 226 3.13 6.29 -21.43
CA LEU A 226 2.49 6.32 -20.11
C LEU A 226 3.39 5.60 -19.10
N TYR A 227 3.95 6.34 -18.16
CA TYR A 227 4.87 5.80 -17.15
C TYR A 227 4.28 5.75 -15.74
N GLU A 228 3.30 6.59 -15.45
CA GLU A 228 2.68 6.73 -14.13
C GLU A 228 1.15 6.57 -14.22
N LEU A 229 0.54 6.07 -13.15
CA LEU A 229 -0.91 5.92 -13.00
C LEU A 229 -1.37 6.40 -11.63
N PRO A 230 -2.44 7.19 -11.51
CA PRO A 230 -3.01 7.99 -12.60
C PRO A 230 -1.96 9.00 -13.13
N PRO A 231 -2.05 9.41 -14.42
CA PRO A 231 -1.14 10.42 -14.99
C PRO A 231 -1.30 11.78 -14.32
N LYS A 232 -0.21 12.55 -14.24
CA LYS A 232 -0.21 13.89 -13.66
C LYS A 232 -1.27 14.83 -14.25
N ARG A 233 -1.62 14.71 -15.55
CA ARG A 233 -2.66 15.54 -16.19
C ARG A 233 -4.08 15.32 -15.65
N PHE A 234 -4.29 14.27 -14.86
CA PHE A 234 -5.54 14.02 -14.15
C PHE A 234 -5.57 14.69 -12.76
N SER A 235 -4.58 15.51 -12.40
CA SER A 235 -4.73 16.48 -11.32
C SER A 235 -5.71 17.58 -11.75
N LEU A 236 -7.01 17.31 -11.63
CA LEU A 236 -8.08 18.08 -10.94
C LEU A 236 -8.24 19.64 -11.07
N PRO A 237 -8.07 20.34 -12.21
CA PRO A 237 -9.05 21.45 -12.41
C PRO A 237 -9.81 21.56 -13.73
N SER A 238 -9.44 20.85 -14.82
CA SER A 238 -9.97 21.20 -16.16
C SER A 238 -11.17 20.39 -16.64
N VAL A 239 -11.34 19.16 -16.13
CA VAL A 239 -12.46 18.24 -16.49
C VAL A 239 -13.63 18.35 -15.49
N LEU A 240 -13.34 19.00 -14.38
CA LEU A 240 -14.07 19.09 -13.14
C LEU A 240 -15.30 20.02 -13.21
N ASP A 241 -15.17 21.14 -13.93
CA ASP A 241 -16.22 22.18 -13.99
C ASP A 241 -17.49 21.76 -14.79
N ALA A 242 -17.37 20.77 -15.68
CA ALA A 242 -18.50 20.33 -16.52
C ALA A 242 -19.37 19.23 -15.88
N ILE A 243 -18.87 18.55 -14.85
CA ILE A 243 -19.40 17.26 -14.39
C ILE A 243 -19.99 17.31 -12.97
N CYS A 244 -19.65 18.33 -12.19
CA CYS A 244 -20.02 18.54 -10.78
C CYS A 244 -21.52 18.72 -10.44
N ARG A 245 -22.46 18.37 -11.33
CA ARG A 245 -23.92 18.48 -11.09
C ARG A 245 -24.72 17.20 -11.33
N ASN A 246 -24.08 16.03 -11.48
CA ASN A 246 -24.78 14.81 -11.86
C ASN A 246 -24.68 13.69 -10.80
N ASP A 247 -25.80 13.44 -10.10
CA ASP A 247 -25.92 12.41 -9.05
C ASP A 247 -25.63 10.98 -9.55
N VAL A 248 -25.90 10.69 -10.83
CA VAL A 248 -25.68 9.36 -11.44
C VAL A 248 -24.19 9.03 -11.51
N LEU A 249 -23.33 10.03 -11.77
CA LEU A 249 -21.88 9.84 -11.78
C LEU A 249 -21.32 9.58 -10.38
N GLY A 250 -21.96 10.16 -9.36
CA GLY A 250 -21.71 9.88 -7.94
C GLY A 250 -21.86 8.40 -7.59
N GLU A 251 -23.00 7.80 -7.94
CA GLU A 251 -23.30 6.39 -7.64
C GLU A 251 -22.35 5.43 -8.38
N LEU A 252 -22.08 5.70 -9.66
CA LEU A 252 -21.14 4.90 -10.45
C LEU A 252 -19.73 4.94 -9.88
N CYS A 253 -19.25 6.09 -9.41
CA CYS A 253 -17.96 6.21 -8.75
C CYS A 253 -17.90 5.40 -7.45
N THR A 254 -18.91 5.52 -6.58
CA THR A 254 -18.96 4.75 -5.34
C THR A 254 -18.92 3.25 -5.64
N LEU A 255 -19.66 2.80 -6.66
CA LEU A 255 -19.59 1.42 -7.14
C LEU A 255 -18.20 1.03 -7.64
N LEU A 256 -17.56 1.86 -8.49
CA LEU A 256 -16.22 1.60 -9.01
C LEU A 256 -15.17 1.57 -7.91
N TYR A 257 -15.23 2.49 -6.94
CA TYR A 257 -14.39 2.47 -5.75
C TYR A 257 -14.53 1.15 -5.00
N HIS A 258 -15.78 0.74 -4.71
CA HIS A 258 -16.02 -0.49 -3.98
C HIS A 258 -15.45 -1.71 -4.71
N VAL A 259 -15.70 -1.83 -6.02
CA VAL A 259 -15.28 -3.02 -6.77
C VAL A 259 -13.78 -3.03 -7.06
N ILE A 260 -13.17 -1.90 -7.40
CA ILE A 260 -11.80 -1.83 -7.94
C ILE A 260 -10.76 -1.58 -6.84
N ILE A 261 -11.10 -0.73 -5.86
CA ILE A 261 -10.15 -0.27 -4.85
C ILE A 261 -10.43 -0.97 -3.51
N ASN A 262 -11.68 -0.94 -3.03
CA ASN A 262 -12.05 -1.54 -1.74
C ASN A 262 -12.05 -3.08 -1.80
N GLY A 263 -12.24 -3.68 -2.98
CA GLY A 263 -12.32 -5.13 -3.15
C GLY A 263 -13.69 -5.72 -2.79
N GLY A 264 -14.75 -4.92 -2.76
CA GLY A 264 -16.14 -5.28 -2.52
C GLY A 264 -16.89 -4.22 -1.71
N ASN A 265 -18.06 -4.54 -1.18
CA ASN A 265 -18.79 -3.70 -0.22
C ASN A 265 -19.18 -4.51 1.02
N SER A 266 -18.60 -4.17 2.16
CA SER A 266 -18.78 -4.83 3.45
C SER A 266 -19.80 -4.16 4.35
N GLY A 267 -20.15 -2.89 4.08
CA GLY A 267 -20.82 -1.98 5.01
C GLY A 267 -19.91 -1.41 6.10
N GLU A 268 -18.61 -1.72 6.12
CA GLU A 268 -17.65 -1.21 7.11
C GLU A 268 -16.98 0.09 6.68
N PHE A 269 -17.13 0.53 5.43
CA PHE A 269 -16.57 1.78 4.94
C PHE A 269 -17.51 2.96 5.20
N ASN A 270 -17.01 4.01 5.84
CA ASN A 270 -17.76 5.27 5.94
C ASN A 270 -17.67 6.03 4.62
N GLU A 271 -18.74 6.01 3.82
CA GLU A 271 -18.79 6.66 2.50
C GLU A 271 -18.51 8.17 2.54
N GLN A 272 -18.71 8.84 3.69
CA GLN A 272 -18.34 10.25 3.85
C GLN A 272 -16.82 10.48 3.75
N MET A 273 -16.00 9.44 3.95
CA MET A 273 -14.55 9.51 3.79
C MET A 273 -14.10 9.36 2.33
N LEU A 274 -15.00 9.00 1.40
CA LEU A 274 -14.64 8.73 0.01
C LEU A 274 -13.89 9.91 -0.66
N PRO A 275 -14.30 11.19 -0.49
CA PRO A 275 -13.55 12.32 -1.04
C PRO A 275 -12.11 12.39 -0.52
N LEU A 276 -11.88 12.09 0.77
CA LEU A 276 -10.53 12.06 1.33
C LEU A 276 -9.71 10.90 0.77
N VAL A 277 -10.30 9.70 0.68
CA VAL A 277 -9.61 8.52 0.14
C VAL A 277 -9.15 8.80 -1.28
N ILE A 278 -10.02 9.35 -2.14
CA ILE A 278 -9.68 9.65 -3.53
C ILE A 278 -8.64 10.77 -3.64
N LYS A 279 -8.75 11.84 -2.84
CA LYS A 279 -7.73 12.92 -2.78
C LYS A 279 -6.33 12.37 -2.58
N TYR A 280 -6.21 11.35 -1.74
CA TYR A 280 -4.95 10.77 -1.33
C TYR A 280 -4.53 9.54 -2.16
N ILE A 281 -5.18 9.26 -3.28
CA ILE A 281 -4.67 8.27 -4.25
C ILE A 281 -3.44 8.87 -4.93
N PRO A 282 -2.23 8.33 -4.72
CA PRO A 282 -1.04 8.83 -5.36
C PRO A 282 -0.85 8.20 -6.74
N SER A 283 0.08 8.77 -7.51
CA SER A 283 0.61 8.10 -8.69
C SER A 283 1.49 6.90 -8.30
N VAL A 284 1.50 5.88 -9.15
CA VAL A 284 2.30 4.67 -9.06
C VAL A 284 2.94 4.41 -10.42
N SER A 285 4.11 3.75 -10.48
CA SER A 285 4.65 3.28 -11.76
C SER A 285 3.68 2.30 -12.41
N ILE A 286 3.44 2.45 -13.73
CA ILE A 286 2.68 1.50 -14.55
C ILE A 286 3.23 0.07 -14.46
N LYS A 287 4.53 -0.08 -14.17
CA LYS A 287 5.18 -1.38 -14.05
C LYS A 287 4.72 -2.15 -12.82
N GLN A 288 4.15 -1.51 -11.79
CA GLN A 288 3.59 -2.19 -10.62
C GLN A 288 2.33 -3.01 -10.96
N PRO A 289 1.24 -2.43 -11.50
CA PRO A 289 0.06 -3.22 -11.89
C PRO A 289 0.38 -4.23 -13.01
N LEU A 290 1.29 -3.92 -13.94
CA LEU A 290 1.75 -4.90 -14.93
C LEU A 290 2.47 -6.09 -14.28
N HIS A 291 3.25 -5.85 -13.22
CA HIS A 291 3.92 -6.93 -12.48
C HIS A 291 2.90 -7.81 -11.75
N TYR A 292 1.90 -7.23 -11.10
CA TYR A 292 0.81 -8.00 -10.50
C TYR A 292 0.03 -8.81 -11.55
N ALA A 293 -0.22 -8.26 -12.74
CA ALA A 293 -0.84 -9.02 -13.82
C ALA A 293 0.02 -10.24 -14.24
N GLN A 294 1.34 -10.10 -14.30
CA GLN A 294 2.26 -11.22 -14.55
C GLN A 294 2.20 -12.26 -13.42
N GLU A 295 2.12 -11.82 -12.18
CA GLU A 295 2.02 -12.67 -10.99
C GLU A 295 0.73 -13.49 -11.00
N ILE A 296 -0.43 -12.82 -11.17
CA ILE A 296 -1.76 -13.44 -11.25
C ILE A 296 -1.79 -14.51 -12.36
N LEU A 297 -1.33 -14.18 -13.56
CA LEU A 297 -1.40 -15.10 -14.70
C LEU A 297 -0.36 -16.23 -14.64
N SER A 298 0.78 -16.00 -14.02
CA SER A 298 1.81 -17.03 -13.87
C SER A 298 1.58 -17.91 -12.65
N GLY A 299 0.82 -17.46 -11.67
CA GLY A 299 0.64 -18.09 -10.36
C GLY A 299 1.93 -18.22 -9.56
N ASN A 300 2.93 -17.37 -9.83
CA ASN A 300 4.23 -17.44 -9.20
C ASN A 300 4.63 -16.08 -8.63
N PHE A 301 4.95 -16.05 -7.34
CA PHE A 301 5.56 -14.87 -6.70
C PHE A 301 7.03 -14.73 -7.15
N ARG A 302 7.29 -13.81 -8.08
CA ARG A 302 8.57 -13.74 -8.81
C ARG A 302 8.93 -12.33 -9.26
N LYS A 303 10.15 -12.14 -9.75
CA LYS A 303 10.64 -10.87 -10.31
C LYS A 303 9.92 -10.52 -11.62
N PHE A 304 10.00 -9.26 -12.03
CA PHE A 304 9.31 -8.76 -13.23
C PHE A 304 9.76 -9.51 -14.49
N ASP A 305 8.81 -9.97 -15.29
CA ASP A 305 9.08 -10.67 -16.55
C ASP A 305 9.30 -9.65 -17.68
N PHE A 306 10.53 -9.52 -18.15
CA PHE A 306 10.89 -8.66 -19.30
C PHE A 306 10.79 -9.40 -20.65
N GLY A 307 10.17 -10.59 -20.66
CA GLY A 307 10.22 -11.53 -21.79
C GLY A 307 11.58 -12.22 -21.89
N ARG A 308 11.68 -13.27 -22.72
CA ARG A 308 12.87 -14.14 -22.80
C ARG A 308 14.19 -13.38 -22.94
N GLN A 309 14.28 -12.46 -23.89
CA GLN A 309 15.51 -11.68 -24.12
C GLN A 309 15.78 -10.67 -23.01
N GLY A 310 14.73 -9.99 -22.51
CA GLY A 310 14.87 -9.04 -21.41
C GLY A 310 15.33 -9.72 -20.12
N ASN A 311 14.79 -10.89 -19.82
CA ASN A 311 15.19 -11.72 -18.68
C ASN A 311 16.63 -12.21 -18.83
N LEU A 312 17.06 -12.64 -20.02
CA LEU A 312 18.46 -13.02 -20.23
C LEU A 312 19.42 -11.84 -20.03
N ARG A 313 19.04 -10.62 -20.44
CA ARG A 313 19.83 -9.42 -20.20
C ARG A 313 19.90 -9.06 -18.72
N LYS A 314 18.74 -9.06 -18.03
CA LYS A 314 18.57 -8.59 -16.64
C LYS A 314 18.99 -9.63 -15.59
N TYR A 315 18.57 -10.88 -15.75
CA TYR A 315 18.71 -11.96 -14.77
C TYR A 315 19.67 -13.08 -15.20
N LYS A 316 20.18 -13.05 -16.43
CA LYS A 316 21.03 -14.11 -17.02
C LYS A 316 20.32 -15.47 -17.17
N VAL A 317 18.99 -15.49 -17.06
CA VAL A 317 18.14 -16.67 -17.25
C VAL A 317 16.90 -16.28 -18.08
N MET A 318 16.29 -17.24 -18.77
CA MET A 318 15.14 -16.96 -19.66
C MET A 318 13.82 -16.67 -18.93
N GLN A 319 13.64 -17.25 -17.74
CA GLN A 319 12.47 -17.02 -16.90
C GLN A 319 12.84 -16.13 -15.71
N PRO A 320 11.94 -15.25 -15.26
CA PRO A 320 12.22 -14.42 -14.09
C PRO A 320 12.37 -15.30 -12.83
N PRO A 321 13.40 -15.06 -12.00
CA PRO A 321 13.60 -15.77 -10.73
C PRO A 321 12.42 -15.59 -9.77
N LYS A 322 12.06 -16.65 -9.04
CA LYS A 322 11.06 -16.61 -7.97
C LYS A 322 11.66 -16.01 -6.69
N TYR A 323 10.84 -15.32 -5.89
CA TYR A 323 11.22 -14.96 -4.53
C TYR A 323 11.06 -16.18 -3.63
N ASN A 324 12.09 -16.49 -2.83
CA ASN A 324 12.04 -17.67 -1.97
C ASN A 324 11.45 -17.33 -0.59
N LEU A 325 10.14 -17.56 -0.42
CA LEU A 325 9.44 -17.33 0.84
C LEU A 325 9.95 -18.22 2.00
N ARG A 326 10.59 -19.36 1.69
CA ARG A 326 11.22 -20.22 2.70
C ARG A 326 12.47 -19.61 3.33
N ASN A 327 13.00 -18.52 2.77
CA ASN A 327 14.12 -17.78 3.38
C ASN A 327 13.65 -16.80 4.47
N ILE A 328 12.34 -16.64 4.68
CA ILE A 328 11.78 -15.64 5.60
C ILE A 328 11.65 -16.25 7.00
N THR A 329 12.67 -16.01 7.82
CA THR A 329 12.78 -16.44 9.21
C THR A 329 12.15 -15.47 10.21
N THR A 330 11.90 -14.21 9.82
CA THR A 330 11.17 -13.25 10.66
C THR A 330 9.76 -13.77 10.98
N PRO A 331 9.27 -13.66 12.23
CA PRO A 331 7.90 -14.00 12.58
C PRO A 331 6.88 -13.19 11.77
N VAL A 332 6.03 -13.85 10.98
CA VAL A 332 4.98 -13.20 10.17
C VAL A 332 3.59 -13.63 10.63
N ALA A 333 2.73 -12.65 10.90
CA ALA A 333 1.31 -12.85 11.09
C ALA A 333 0.52 -12.30 9.90
N ILE A 334 -0.38 -13.10 9.35
CA ILE A 334 -1.22 -12.72 8.21
C ILE A 334 -2.66 -12.54 8.66
N PHE A 335 -3.19 -11.35 8.45
CA PHE A 335 -4.61 -11.00 8.60
C PHE A 335 -5.25 -10.97 7.21
N TYR A 336 -6.34 -11.71 7.03
CA TYR A 336 -7.01 -11.90 5.73
C TYR A 336 -8.50 -12.12 5.93
N SER A 337 -9.29 -12.03 4.86
CA SER A 337 -10.75 -12.17 4.92
C SER A 337 -11.30 -12.97 3.74
N GLN A 338 -12.56 -13.41 3.86
CA GLN A 338 -13.26 -14.10 2.79
C GLN A 338 -13.80 -13.14 1.71
N GLY A 339 -14.14 -11.90 2.10
CA GLY A 339 -14.75 -10.90 1.24
C GLY A 339 -13.74 -10.07 0.43
N ASP A 340 -12.44 -10.30 0.59
CA ASP A 340 -11.40 -9.62 -0.18
C ASP A 340 -11.27 -10.24 -1.57
N THR A 341 -11.68 -9.48 -2.60
CA THR A 341 -11.60 -9.90 -4.01
C THR A 341 -10.25 -9.59 -4.67
N LEU A 342 -9.37 -8.82 -4.01
CA LEU A 342 -8.04 -8.48 -4.51
C LEU A 342 -6.98 -9.46 -3.99
N VAL A 343 -7.06 -9.85 -2.73
CA VAL A 343 -6.23 -10.88 -2.13
C VAL A 343 -7.13 -12.00 -1.63
N ASN A 344 -7.23 -13.06 -2.44
CA ASN A 344 -8.10 -14.18 -2.13
C ASN A 344 -7.67 -14.88 -0.82
N LYS A 345 -8.66 -15.31 -0.03
CA LYS A 345 -8.43 -16.12 1.17
C LYS A 345 -7.44 -17.26 0.96
N LYS A 346 -7.64 -18.05 -0.10
CA LYS A 346 -6.82 -19.23 -0.40
C LYS A 346 -5.38 -18.84 -0.73
N ASP A 347 -5.19 -17.76 -1.49
CA ASP A 347 -3.87 -17.23 -1.80
C ASP A 347 -3.11 -16.77 -0.53
N ALA A 348 -3.81 -16.13 0.42
CA ALA A 348 -3.23 -15.74 1.70
C ALA A 348 -2.84 -16.94 2.57
N GLU A 349 -3.68 -17.99 2.58
CA GLU A 349 -3.41 -19.25 3.29
C GLU A 349 -2.21 -20.00 2.68
N GLU A 350 -2.17 -20.15 1.36
CA GLU A 350 -1.06 -20.78 0.61
C GLU A 350 0.26 -19.99 0.79
N THR A 351 0.17 -18.65 0.81
CA THR A 351 1.34 -17.79 1.09
C THR A 351 1.89 -18.06 2.49
N CYS A 352 1.03 -18.13 3.52
CA CYS A 352 1.44 -18.48 4.88
C CYS A 352 2.13 -19.85 4.95
N GLU A 353 1.62 -20.84 4.22
CA GLU A 353 2.18 -22.20 4.19
C GLU A 353 3.54 -22.28 3.49
N ALA A 354 3.80 -21.37 2.55
CA ALA A 354 5.09 -21.22 1.88
C ALA A 354 6.15 -20.51 2.73
N LEU A 355 5.76 -19.70 3.72
CA LEU A 355 6.69 -19.07 4.66
C LEU A 355 7.29 -20.10 5.62
N SER A 356 8.55 -19.91 6.01
CA SER A 356 9.18 -20.73 7.06
C SER A 356 8.72 -20.37 8.47
N ASN A 357 8.28 -19.13 8.71
CA ASN A 357 7.89 -18.65 10.03
C ASN A 357 6.58 -17.85 10.03
N CYS A 358 5.50 -18.46 9.52
CA CYS A 358 4.16 -17.90 9.65
C CYS A 358 3.58 -18.25 11.03
N VAL A 359 3.62 -17.30 11.97
CA VAL A 359 3.27 -17.52 13.38
C VAL A 359 1.77 -17.38 13.68
N LYS A 360 1.02 -16.75 12.77
CA LYS A 360 -0.42 -16.56 12.94
C LYS A 360 -1.12 -16.39 11.59
N LYS A 361 -2.19 -17.16 11.39
CA LYS A 361 -3.27 -16.88 10.43
C LYS A 361 -4.45 -16.28 11.20
N PHE A 362 -4.88 -15.07 10.85
CA PHE A 362 -6.04 -14.41 11.44
C PHE A 362 -7.07 -14.14 10.35
N LEU A 363 -8.11 -14.98 10.31
CA LEU A 363 -9.27 -14.76 9.45
C LEU A 363 -10.20 -13.73 10.11
N MET A 364 -10.54 -12.66 9.39
CA MET A 364 -11.45 -11.64 9.91
C MET A 364 -12.83 -12.25 10.21
N PRO A 365 -13.44 -11.92 11.37
CA PRO A 365 -14.70 -12.53 11.80
C PRO A 365 -15.89 -12.13 10.92
N ASN A 366 -15.86 -10.94 10.32
CA ASN A 366 -16.85 -10.55 9.32
C ASN A 366 -16.46 -11.17 7.95
N PRO A 367 -17.23 -12.12 7.40
CA PRO A 367 -16.89 -12.75 6.12
C PRO A 367 -16.99 -11.78 4.94
N LYS A 368 -17.71 -10.66 5.09
CA LYS A 368 -17.79 -9.60 4.08
C LYS A 368 -16.65 -8.60 4.15
N TRP A 369 -15.73 -8.71 5.14
CA TRP A 369 -14.59 -7.80 5.28
C TRP A 369 -13.78 -7.76 3.98
N THR A 370 -13.55 -6.57 3.46
CA THR A 370 -12.95 -6.29 2.15
C THR A 370 -11.50 -5.81 2.27
N HIS A 371 -10.87 -5.51 1.13
CA HIS A 371 -9.45 -5.20 1.05
C HIS A 371 -9.05 -3.91 1.77
N LEU A 372 -9.85 -2.84 1.66
CA LEU A 372 -9.55 -1.59 2.38
C LEU A 372 -10.21 -1.49 3.77
N ASP A 373 -11.04 -2.44 4.17
CA ASP A 373 -11.53 -2.49 5.56
C ASP A 373 -10.36 -2.69 6.55
N PHE A 374 -9.25 -3.29 6.10
CA PHE A 374 -8.00 -3.37 6.87
C PHE A 374 -7.37 -2.01 7.21
N VAL A 375 -7.86 -0.93 6.60
CA VAL A 375 -7.37 0.43 6.77
C VAL A 375 -8.48 1.37 7.23
N PHE A 376 -9.69 1.24 6.65
CA PHE A 376 -10.77 2.23 6.77
C PHE A 376 -12.04 1.74 7.46
N ALA A 377 -12.06 0.50 7.97
CA ALA A 377 -13.27 -0.03 8.61
C ALA A 377 -13.70 0.80 9.84
N ILE A 378 -14.99 1.12 9.92
CA ILE A 378 -15.63 1.77 11.07
C ILE A 378 -15.36 0.95 12.34
N ASN A 379 -15.52 -0.37 12.28
CA ASN A 379 -15.23 -1.26 13.41
C ASN A 379 -13.75 -1.70 13.51
N GLY A 380 -12.84 -1.09 12.73
CA GLY A 380 -11.42 -1.44 12.66
C GLY A 380 -10.74 -1.48 14.03
N ARG A 381 -11.06 -0.54 14.92
CA ARG A 381 -10.48 -0.52 16.28
C ARG A 381 -10.79 -1.79 17.08
N LYS A 382 -12.04 -2.27 17.01
CA LYS A 382 -12.49 -3.43 17.78
C LYS A 382 -12.04 -4.73 17.12
N LEU A 383 -12.26 -4.86 15.81
CA LEU A 383 -12.11 -6.12 15.08
C LEU A 383 -10.70 -6.37 14.57
N LEU A 384 -9.90 -5.32 14.36
CA LEU A 384 -8.56 -5.41 13.79
C LEU A 384 -7.47 -4.90 14.74
N HIS A 385 -7.57 -3.65 15.22
CA HIS A 385 -6.47 -3.01 15.93
C HIS A 385 -6.18 -3.65 17.30
N LYS A 386 -7.23 -4.01 18.06
CA LYS A 386 -7.07 -4.72 19.33
C LYS A 386 -6.35 -6.07 19.16
N PRO A 387 -6.76 -6.96 18.22
CA PRO A 387 -5.98 -8.16 17.90
C PRO A 387 -4.52 -7.89 17.52
N ILE A 388 -4.25 -6.86 16.71
CA ILE A 388 -2.88 -6.45 16.36
C ILE A 388 -2.08 -6.08 17.62
N LEU A 389 -2.62 -5.22 18.48
CA LEU A 389 -1.96 -4.79 19.70
C LEU A 389 -1.62 -5.96 20.63
N ASN A 390 -2.57 -6.88 20.83
CA ASN A 390 -2.34 -8.07 21.65
C ASN A 390 -1.17 -8.91 21.12
N LEU A 391 -1.08 -9.02 19.79
CA LEU A 391 0.02 -9.74 19.13
C LEU A 391 1.35 -9.00 19.30
N LEU A 392 1.40 -7.69 19.04
CA LEU A 392 2.60 -6.88 19.21
C LEU A 392 3.11 -6.92 20.66
N ASN A 393 2.22 -6.84 21.65
CA ASN A 393 2.57 -6.91 23.07
C ASN A 393 3.16 -8.27 23.46
N LYS A 394 2.65 -9.37 22.89
CA LYS A 394 3.24 -10.70 23.09
C LYS A 394 4.69 -10.75 22.61
N TYR A 395 5.00 -10.16 21.45
CA TYR A 395 6.36 -10.09 20.91
C TYR A 395 7.22 -8.99 21.55
N ASN A 396 6.63 -8.11 22.38
CA ASN A 396 7.38 -7.13 23.14
C ASN A 396 7.97 -7.68 24.44
N GLN A 397 7.43 -8.80 24.93
CA GLN A 397 7.85 -9.50 26.15
C GLN A 397 8.92 -10.56 25.89
N ILE A 398 9.22 -10.84 24.62
CA ILE A 398 10.29 -11.73 24.13
C ILE A 398 11.46 -10.86 23.72
#